data_AF-A0A2V1D257-F1
#
_entry.id   AF-A0A2V1D257-F1
#
_cell.length_a   1.000
_cell.length_b   1.000
_cell.length_c   1.000
_cell.angle_alpha   90.00
_cell.angle_beta   90.00
_cell.angle_gamma   90.00
#
_symmetry.space_group_name_H-M   'P 1'
#
loop_
_entity.id
_entity.type
_entity.pdbx_description
1 polymer ?
#
loop_
_entity_poly.entity_id
_entity_poly.type
_entity_poly.pdbx_seq_one_letter_code
_entity_poly.pdbx_strand_id
1 'polypeptide(L)'
;MSKLTEAQEGALYDYIARLDELGVCVRLSMIVSCANYLLQRGHDGPGPPPSADSRWAKNWLKRPDKPPLPTLQPSRPQSPVAIALSDTDF
;
A
#
# COMPACT_ATOMS: atom_id res chain seq x y z
N MET A 1 -15.84 -5.98 -14.45
CA MET A 1 -15.06 -5.65 -13.25
C MET A 1 -13.67 -5.24 -13.71
N SER A 2 -13.26 -4.01 -13.42
CA SER A 2 -11.93 -3.49 -13.77
C SER A 2 -10.85 -4.29 -13.02
N LYS A 3 -10.05 -5.06 -13.75
CA LYS A 3 -8.92 -5.82 -13.20
C LYS A 3 -7.64 -5.05 -13.50
N LEU A 4 -6.81 -4.85 -12.49
CA LEU A 4 -5.45 -4.33 -12.67
C LEU A 4 -4.63 -5.38 -13.42
N THR A 5 -3.70 -4.94 -14.25
CA THR A 5 -2.67 -5.83 -14.81
C THR A 5 -1.71 -6.27 -13.71
N GLU A 6 -0.95 -7.34 -13.93
CA GLU A 6 0.03 -7.85 -12.95
C GLU A 6 1.05 -6.76 -12.53
N ALA A 7 1.53 -5.97 -13.50
CA ALA A 7 2.42 -4.85 -13.24
C ALA A 7 1.78 -3.74 -12.39
N GLN A 8 0.49 -3.44 -12.63
CA GLN A 8 -0.26 -2.47 -11.82
C GLN A 8 -0.57 -3.02 -10.41
N GLU A 9 -0.85 -4.32 -10.28
CA GLU A 9 -1.02 -4.96 -8.98
C GLU A 9 0.29 -4.90 -8.18
N GLY A 10 1.44 -5.19 -8.81
CA GLY A 10 2.76 -5.04 -8.21
C GLY A 10 3.05 -3.62 -7.71
N ALA A 11 2.80 -2.61 -8.56
CA ALA A 11 2.98 -1.21 -8.19
C ALA A 11 2.10 -0.78 -7.00
N LEU A 12 0.88 -1.32 -6.90
CA LEU A 12 -0.02 -1.05 -5.77
C LEU A 12 0.47 -1.71 -4.48
N TYR A 13 1.10 -2.89 -4.55
CA TYR A 13 1.76 -3.50 -3.39
C TYR A 13 2.96 -2.71 -2.93
N ASP A 14 3.85 -2.31 -3.84
CA ASP A 14 5.05 -1.53 -3.49
C ASP A 14 4.65 -0.21 -2.82
N TYR A 15 3.57 0.41 -3.29
CA TYR A 15 3.00 1.59 -2.65
C TYR A 15 2.55 1.31 -1.20
N ILE A 16 1.82 0.22 -0.96
CA ILE A 16 1.38 -0.17 0.38
C ILE A 16 2.57 -0.53 1.27
N ALA A 17 3.54 -1.28 0.75
CA ALA A 17 4.76 -1.65 1.48
C ALA A 17 5.55 -0.42 1.92
N ARG A 18 5.72 0.56 1.04
CA ARG A 18 6.37 1.84 1.40
C ARG A 18 5.58 2.62 2.44
N LEU A 19 4.25 2.62 2.39
CA LEU A 19 3.45 3.27 3.43
C LEU A 19 3.64 2.59 4.79
N ASP A 20 3.73 1.27 4.82
CA ASP A 20 4.01 0.53 6.06
C ASP A 20 5.42 0.81 6.60
N GLU A 21 6.43 0.84 5.74
CA GLU A 21 7.80 1.24 6.11
C GLU A 21 7.86 2.63 6.74
N LEU A 22 7.02 3.55 6.26
CA LEU A 22 6.89 4.91 6.79
C LEU A 22 6.01 4.99 8.05
N GLY A 23 5.45 3.88 8.52
CA GLY A 23 4.53 3.83 9.66
C GLY A 23 3.17 4.45 9.38
N VAL A 24 2.79 4.60 8.10
CA VAL A 24 1.51 5.17 7.69
C VAL A 24 0.47 4.07 7.53
N CYS A 25 -0.57 4.10 8.36
CA CYS A 25 -1.68 3.18 8.23
C CYS A 25 -2.41 3.36 6.89
N VAL A 26 -2.39 2.31 6.07
CA VAL A 26 -3.07 2.32 4.78
C VAL A 26 -4.58 2.35 4.96
N ARG A 27 -5.21 3.39 4.42
CA ARG A 27 -6.67 3.50 4.37
C ARG A 27 -7.23 3.02 3.04
N LEU A 28 -8.47 2.53 3.07
CA LEU A 28 -9.16 2.03 1.88
C LEU A 28 -9.26 3.08 0.76
N SER A 29 -9.42 4.36 1.12
CA SER A 29 -9.42 5.48 0.18
C SER A 29 -8.08 5.68 -0.54
N MET A 30 -6.96 5.37 0.11
CA MET A 30 -5.62 5.46 -0.48
C MET A 30 -5.42 4.37 -1.53
N ILE A 31 -5.90 3.14 -1.24
CA ILE A 31 -5.88 2.02 -2.19
C ILE A 31 -6.72 2.35 -3.43
N VAL A 32 -7.93 2.86 -3.22
CA VAL A 32 -8.83 3.29 -4.32
C VAL A 32 -8.17 4.38 -5.17
N SER A 33 -7.59 5.40 -4.53
CA SER A 33 -6.96 6.52 -5.24
C SER A 33 -5.75 6.06 -6.05
N CYS A 34 -4.88 5.23 -5.47
CA CYS A 34 -3.71 4.69 -6.16
C CYS A 34 -4.12 3.76 -7.31
N ALA A 35 -5.09 2.88 -7.09
CA ALA A 35 -5.61 2.00 -8.15
C ALA A 35 -6.21 2.79 -9.31
N ASN A 36 -7.01 3.83 -9.03
CA ASN A 36 -7.55 4.73 -10.06
C ASN A 36 -6.45 5.45 -10.83
N TYR A 37 -5.41 5.93 -10.14
CA TYR A 37 -4.26 6.55 -10.78
C TYR A 37 -3.55 5.59 -11.74
N LEU A 38 -3.32 4.34 -11.32
CA LEU A 38 -2.69 3.31 -12.16
C LEU A 38 -3.57 2.93 -13.36
N LEU A 39 -4.88 2.81 -13.16
CA LEU A 39 -5.84 2.52 -14.23
C LEU A 39 -5.90 3.66 -15.24
N GLN A 40 -5.92 4.91 -14.78
CA GLN A 40 -5.91 6.08 -15.63
C GLN A 40 -4.59 6.21 -16.42
N ARG A 41 -3.45 5.95 -15.77
CA ARG A 41 -2.13 6.03 -16.43
C ARG A 41 -1.92 4.94 -17.49
N GLY A 42 -2.55 3.78 -17.33
CA GLY A 42 -2.50 2.68 -18.29
C GLY A 42 -3.65 2.66 -19.30
N HIS A 43 -4.47 3.72 -19.36
CA HIS A 43 -5.61 3.80 -20.26
C HIS A 43 -5.24 4.50 -21.56
N ASP A 44 -5.00 3.73 -22.62
CA ASP A 44 -4.69 4.24 -23.97
C ASP A 44 -5.88 4.19 -24.94
N GLY A 45 -7.09 3.90 -24.44
CA GLY A 45 -8.27 3.66 -25.27
C GLY A 45 -9.24 4.85 -25.35
N PRO A 46 -10.16 4.87 -26.33
CA PRO A 46 -11.27 5.80 -26.34
C PRO A 46 -12.33 5.38 -25.30
N GLY A 47 -12.62 6.24 -24.33
CA GLY A 47 -13.66 6.05 -23.31
C GLY A 47 -13.26 6.57 -21.93
N PRO A 48 -14.15 6.48 -20.92
CA PRO A 48 -13.76 6.75 -19.55
C PRO A 48 -12.84 5.63 -19.02
N PRO A 49 -11.77 5.97 -18.27
CA PRO A 49 -10.88 4.97 -17.71
C PRO A 49 -11.64 4.08 -16.72
N PRO A 50 -11.28 2.79 -16.63
CA PRO A 50 -11.82 1.92 -15.60
C PRO A 50 -11.56 2.51 -14.21
N SER A 51 -12.60 2.59 -13.37
CA SER A 51 -12.48 3.07 -11.99
C SER A 51 -12.55 1.93 -10.98
N ALA A 52 -11.68 1.97 -9.98
CA ALA A 52 -11.79 1.25 -8.74
C ALA A 52 -12.67 2.01 -7.74
N ASP A 53 -13.56 1.29 -7.06
CA ASP A 53 -14.38 1.81 -5.96
C ASP A 53 -14.03 1.12 -4.64
N SER A 54 -14.67 1.53 -3.54
CA SER A 54 -14.43 0.92 -2.23
C SER A 54 -14.83 -0.57 -2.19
N ARG A 55 -15.78 -1.00 -3.01
CA ARG A 55 -16.18 -2.42 -3.09
C ARG A 55 -15.08 -3.25 -3.74
N TRP A 56 -14.50 -2.74 -4.82
CA TRP A 56 -13.32 -3.28 -5.47
C TRP A 56 -12.16 -3.37 -4.49
N ALA A 57 -11.85 -2.31 -3.75
CA ALA A 57 -10.72 -2.32 -2.81
C ALA A 57 -10.91 -3.35 -1.68
N LYS A 58 -12.12 -3.48 -1.14
CA LYS A 58 -12.44 -4.53 -0.16
C LYS A 58 -12.26 -5.94 -0.73
N ASN A 59 -12.72 -6.16 -1.96
CA ASN A 59 -12.57 -7.46 -2.62
C ASN A 59 -11.11 -7.74 -3.01
N TRP A 60 -10.36 -6.70 -3.39
CA TRP A 60 -8.94 -6.77 -3.69
C TRP A 60 -8.15 -7.15 -2.43
N LEU A 61 -8.45 -6.56 -1.26
CA LEU A 61 -7.81 -6.92 0.02
C LEU A 61 -8.10 -8.35 0.50
N LYS A 62 -9.25 -8.91 0.12
CA LYS A 62 -9.68 -10.25 0.56
C LYS A 62 -9.11 -11.40 -0.26
N ARG A 63 -8.33 -11.14 -1.31
CA ARG A 63 -7.87 -12.23 -2.17
C ARG A 63 -6.75 -13.02 -1.49
N PRO A 64 -6.82 -14.37 -1.47
CA PRO A 64 -5.87 -15.23 -0.76
C PRO A 64 -4.56 -15.48 -1.52
N ASP A 65 -4.49 -15.11 -2.80
CA ASP A 65 -3.33 -15.22 -3.69
C ASP A 65 -2.28 -14.12 -3.46
N LYS A 66 -2.47 -13.34 -2.40
CA LYS A 66 -1.74 -12.12 -2.12
C LYS A 66 -0.73 -12.37 -1.01
N PRO A 67 0.52 -11.87 -1.14
CA PRO A 67 1.40 -11.87 0.00
C PRO A 67 0.67 -11.16 1.15
N PRO A 68 0.72 -11.70 2.38
CA PRO A 68 0.10 -11.05 3.51
C PRO A 68 0.61 -9.61 3.51
N LEU A 69 -0.31 -8.65 3.49
CA LEU A 69 0.05 -7.25 3.62
C LEU A 69 1.00 -7.15 4.83
N PRO A 70 2.06 -6.33 4.73
CA PRO A 70 2.87 -6.06 5.90
C PRO A 70 1.90 -5.63 6.98
N THR A 71 1.94 -6.43 8.03
CA THR A 71 0.77 -6.72 8.83
C THR A 71 0.30 -5.39 9.43
N LEU A 72 -1.01 -5.15 9.46
CA LEU A 72 -1.62 -4.30 10.48
C LEU A 72 -1.32 -4.95 11.85
N GLN A 73 -0.06 -5.05 12.25
CA GLN A 73 0.33 -5.48 13.58
C GLN A 73 -0.06 -4.32 14.48
N PRO A 74 -1.00 -4.51 15.42
CA PRO A 74 -1.02 -3.62 16.56
C PRO A 74 0.35 -3.78 17.22
N SER A 75 1.04 -2.67 17.43
CA SER A 75 2.32 -2.57 18.13
C SER A 75 3.51 -3.28 17.48
N ARG A 76 4.20 -2.57 16.58
CA ARG A 76 5.66 -2.54 16.70
C ARG A 76 5.95 -1.81 18.01
N PRO A 77 6.56 -2.42 19.05
CA PRO A 77 7.10 -1.63 20.13
C PRO A 77 8.06 -0.64 19.47
N GLN A 78 7.87 0.66 19.71
CA GLN A 78 8.86 1.66 19.36
C GLN A 78 10.19 1.12 19.89
N SER A 79 11.12 0.83 18.98
CA SER A 79 12.49 0.52 19.36
C SER A 79 12.90 1.59 20.37
N PRO A 80 13.25 1.26 21.62
CA PRO A 80 13.81 2.25 22.49
C PRO A 80 15.09 2.67 21.78
N VAL A 81 15.12 3.92 21.34
CA VAL A 81 16.37 4.55 20.93
C VAL A 81 17.25 4.45 22.17
N ALA A 82 18.10 3.42 22.21
CA ALA A 82 19.22 3.37 23.11
C ALA A 82 20.15 4.46 22.60
N ILE A 83 19.91 5.69 23.08
CA ILE A 83 20.93 6.71 23.15
C ILE A 83 21.94 6.14 24.13
N ALA A 84 22.87 5.34 23.63
CA ALA A 84 24.14 5.14 24.30
C ALA A 84 24.82 6.51 24.25
N LEU A 85 24.56 7.31 25.29
CA LEU A 85 25.45 8.39 25.68
C LEU A 85 26.83 7.74 25.78
N SER A 86 27.69 8.05 24.82
CA SER A 86 29.10 7.72 24.93
C SER A 86 29.63 8.51 26.11
N ASP A 87 29.72 7.85 27.26
CA ASP A 87 30.72 8.19 28.27
C ASP A 87 32.07 8.20 27.55
N THR A 88 32.56 9.41 27.30
CA THR A 88 33.97 9.65 26.99
C THR A 88 34.41 10.76 27.92
N ASP A 89 34.84 10.31 29.10
CA ASP A 89 35.84 10.97 29.93
C ASP A 89 37.05 11.34 29.06
N PHE A 90 37.39 12.63 29.02
CA PHE A 90 38.78 13.12 29.05
C PHE A 90 38.85 14.60 29.44
#